data_AF-V6F701-F1
#
_entry.id   AF-V6F701-F1
#
_cell.length_a   1.000
_cell.length_b   1.000
_cell.length_c   1.000
_cell.angle_alpha   90.00
_cell.angle_beta   90.00
_cell.angle_gamma   90.00
#
_symmetry.space_group_name_H-M   'P 1'
#
loop_
_entity.id
_entity.type
_entity.pdbx_description
1 polymer ?
#
loop_
_entity_poly.entity_id
_entity_poly.type
_entity_poly.pdbx_seq_one_letter_code
_entity_poly.pdbx_strand_id
1 'polypeptide(L)'
;MKAGLPAIIILVLGSVPALGQELRAQLKDVDRLLALRDAAKTSWLTWALHHYLFFRIPLVRPDAWLSRALPLVAWMGSRAFRLCTLAALLLGLLMVGRQWDRFAATFVDHFSLSGLAAFGIALGFAKMAHELGHALVAKSYGCRVPTMGVAFLVLWPMLYTDVNDAWKLTDRRQRLMVGAAGILAEMTIAAWAVLAWGLLPEGTAKGMAFTLAVTTLFSSLAL
;
A
#
# COMPACT_ATOMS: atom_id res chain seq x y z
N MET A 1 15.70 24.78 50.03
CA MET A 1 16.68 24.08 50.90
C MET A 1 17.92 23.78 50.07
N LYS A 2 19.05 24.41 50.41
CA LYS A 2 20.35 24.17 49.77
C LYS A 2 20.85 22.79 50.19
N ALA A 3 20.89 21.83 49.27
CA ALA A 3 21.56 20.55 49.50
C ALA A 3 23.07 20.82 49.51
N GLY A 4 23.65 20.95 50.71
CA GLY A 4 25.08 21.07 50.88
C GLY A 4 25.77 19.81 50.36
N LEU A 5 26.78 19.99 49.50
CA LEU A 5 27.67 18.89 49.15
C LEU A 5 28.23 18.27 50.44
N PRO A 6 28.29 16.94 50.56
CA PRO A 6 28.85 16.30 51.74
C PRO A 6 30.30 16.75 51.94
N ALA A 7 30.64 17.13 53.18
CA ALA A 7 31.92 17.73 53.56
C ALA A 7 33.16 16.94 53.12
N ILE A 8 33.00 15.65 52.81
CA ILE A 8 34.04 14.76 52.27
C ILE A 8 34.51 15.20 50.87
N ILE A 9 33.63 15.76 50.04
CA ILE A 9 33.99 16.22 48.69
C ILE A 9 34.81 17.52 48.75
N ILE A 10 34.50 18.42 49.70
CA ILE A 10 35.23 19.68 49.88
C ILE A 10 36.67 19.42 50.37
N LEU A 11 36.88 18.40 51.21
CA LEU A 11 38.20 18.08 51.76
C LEU A 11 39.18 17.49 50.73
N VAL A 12 38.67 16.72 49.76
CA VAL A 12 39.48 16.13 48.67
C VAL A 12 39.79 17.16 47.57
N LEU A 13 38.96 18.20 47.42
CA LEU A 13 39.12 19.24 46.41
C LEU A 13 40.18 20.30 46.77
N GLY A 14 40.61 20.38 48.02
CA GLY A 14 41.63 21.34 48.48
C GLY A 14 43.09 20.90 48.29
N SER A 15 43.35 19.59 48.11
CA SER A 15 44.70 19.02 48.15
C SER A 15 45.27 18.61 46.79
N VAL A 16 44.44 18.52 45.73
CA VAL A 16 44.90 18.24 44.35
C VAL A 16 44.09 19.06 43.34
N PRO A 17 44.56 20.26 42.94
CA PRO A 17 43.84 21.17 42.03
C PRO A 17 43.44 20.53 40.69
N ALA A 18 44.26 19.59 40.21
CA ALA A 18 44.04 18.84 38.97
C ALA A 18 42.81 17.92 39.04
N LEU A 19 42.58 17.26 40.18
CA LEU A 19 41.43 16.36 40.38
C LEU A 19 40.11 17.14 40.44
N GLY A 20 40.14 18.37 40.98
CA GLY A 20 38.99 19.27 41.01
C GLY A 20 38.63 19.88 39.65
N GLN A 21 39.61 20.08 38.76
CA GLN A 21 39.34 20.49 37.38
C GLN A 21 38.74 19.36 36.55
N GLU A 22 39.29 18.14 36.67
CA GLU A 22 38.82 16.96 35.94
C GLU A 22 37.38 16.60 36.31
N LEU A 23 37.06 16.59 37.61
CA LEU A 23 35.70 16.33 38.07
C LEU A 23 34.69 17.40 37.61
N ARG A 24 35.10 18.67 37.53
CA ARG A 24 34.25 19.76 37.01
C ARG A 24 34.06 19.66 35.49
N ALA A 25 35.05 19.17 34.75
CA ALA A 25 34.93 18.89 33.32
C ALA A 25 33.93 17.75 33.08
N GLN A 26 34.08 16.65 33.83
CA GLN A 26 33.16 15.51 33.75
C GLN A 26 31.71 15.88 34.11
N LEU A 27 31.48 16.70 35.14
CA LEU A 27 30.15 17.18 35.49
C LEU A 27 29.52 18.05 34.39
N LYS A 28 30.32 18.94 33.76
CA LYS A 28 29.86 19.75 32.61
C LYS A 28 29.51 18.88 31.41
N ASP A 29 30.26 17.80 31.17
CA ASP A 29 29.95 16.87 30.09
C ASP A 29 28.68 16.08 30.36
N VAL A 30 28.42 15.67 31.61
CA VAL A 30 27.15 15.05 32.00
C VAL A 30 25.98 16.02 31.79
N ASP A 31 26.11 17.27 32.22
CA ASP A 31 25.08 18.30 32.03
C ASP A 31 24.83 18.57 30.54
N ARG A 32 25.89 18.59 29.73
CA ARG A 32 25.81 18.74 28.27
C ARG A 32 25.13 17.55 27.61
N LEU A 33 25.42 16.32 28.04
CA LEU A 33 24.79 15.10 27.54
C LEU A 33 23.31 15.01 27.93
N LEU A 34 22.95 15.46 29.14
CA LEU A 34 21.57 15.56 29.59
C LEU A 34 20.80 16.64 28.81
N ALA A 35 21.42 17.79 28.53
CA ALA A 35 20.85 18.84 27.71
C ALA A 35 20.63 18.38 26.25
N LEU A 36 21.55 17.60 25.68
CA LEU A 36 21.39 16.97 24.36
C LEU A 36 20.27 15.93 24.35
N ARG A 37 20.14 15.13 25.41
CA ARG A 37 19.03 14.17 25.58
C ARG A 37 17.69 14.89 25.67
N ASP A 38 17.62 15.98 26.41
CA ASP A 38 16.39 16.75 26.59
C ASP A 38 16.01 17.54 25.32
N ALA A 39 16.99 18.00 24.54
CA ALA A 39 16.78 18.56 23.20
C ALA A 39 16.39 17.50 22.15
N ALA A 40 16.79 16.24 22.35
CA ALA A 40 16.42 15.09 21.51
C ALA A 40 15.07 14.46 21.88
N LYS A 41 14.38 14.96 22.92
CA LYS A 41 12.99 14.57 23.21
C LYS A 41 12.09 15.15 22.12
N THR A 42 11.86 14.37 21.07
CA THR A 42 10.79 14.63 20.12
C THR A 42 9.49 14.83 20.91
N SER A 43 8.82 15.95 20.68
CA SER A 43 7.51 16.23 21.26
C SER A 43 6.60 15.00 21.10
N TRP A 44 5.79 14.70 22.11
CA TRP A 44 4.80 13.63 22.04
C TRP A 44 3.88 13.79 20.82
N LEU A 45 3.68 15.03 20.33
CA LEU A 45 3.01 15.35 19.06
C LEU A 45 3.80 14.88 17.84
N THR A 46 5.12 15.09 17.77
CA THR A 46 5.94 14.55 16.66
C THR A 46 6.03 13.03 16.72
N TRP A 47 6.06 12.42 17.91
CA TRP A 47 5.98 10.97 18.07
C TRP A 47 4.62 10.41 17.62
N ALA A 48 3.52 11.06 18.02
CA ALA A 48 2.17 10.69 17.64
C ALA A 48 1.92 10.92 16.14
N LEU A 49 2.41 12.02 15.56
CA LEU A 49 2.35 12.25 14.11
C LEU A 49 3.06 11.13 13.35
N HIS A 50 4.28 10.73 13.74
CA HIS A 50 4.98 9.63 13.05
C HIS A 50 4.29 8.26 13.23
N HIS A 51 3.70 7.97 14.39
CA HIS A 51 2.99 6.70 14.63
C HIS A 51 1.56 6.67 14.06
N TYR A 52 0.92 7.82 13.92
CA TYR A 52 -0.43 7.96 13.38
C TYR A 52 -0.45 8.00 11.86
N LEU A 53 0.64 8.43 11.22
CA LEU A 53 0.70 8.58 9.78
C LEU A 53 0.86 7.26 9.01
N PHE A 54 1.47 6.22 9.60
CA PHE A 54 1.68 4.96 8.87
C PHE A 54 1.83 3.76 9.81
N PHE A 55 0.79 2.93 9.90
CA PHE A 55 0.90 1.60 10.52
C PHE A 55 0.24 0.54 9.64
N ARG A 56 0.75 -0.70 9.74
CA ARG A 56 0.31 -1.84 8.94
C ARG A 56 -0.23 -2.93 9.84
N ILE A 57 -1.42 -3.42 9.53
CA ILE A 57 -2.01 -4.59 10.17
C ILE A 57 -1.85 -5.77 9.20
N PRO A 58 -0.89 -6.67 9.42
CA PRO A 58 -0.77 -7.89 8.61
C PRO A 58 -1.99 -8.79 8.88
N LEU A 59 -2.74 -9.11 7.83
CA LEU A 59 -3.96 -9.95 7.96
C LEU A 59 -3.67 -11.40 7.60
N VAL A 60 -2.90 -11.63 6.53
CA VAL A 60 -2.64 -12.97 6.00
C VAL A 60 -1.17 -13.16 5.65
N ARG A 61 -0.72 -14.42 5.69
CA ARG A 61 0.62 -14.85 5.25
C ARG A 61 0.49 -15.73 4.00
N PRO A 62 0.42 -15.14 2.80
CA PRO A 62 -0.08 -15.82 1.62
C PRO A 62 0.98 -16.62 0.86
N ASP A 63 2.27 -16.54 1.23
CA ASP A 63 3.40 -17.04 0.43
C ASP A 63 3.24 -18.50 -0.07
N ALA A 64 2.87 -19.41 0.82
CA ALA A 64 2.68 -20.82 0.49
C ALA A 64 1.45 -21.04 -0.41
N TRP A 65 0.37 -20.29 -0.17
CA TRP A 65 -0.84 -20.37 -1.00
C TRP A 65 -0.57 -19.81 -2.39
N LEU A 66 0.09 -18.66 -2.51
CA LEU A 66 0.45 -18.05 -3.78
C LEU A 66 1.34 -18.98 -4.62
N SER A 67 2.29 -19.67 -3.98
CA SER A 67 3.16 -20.63 -4.68
C SER A 67 2.38 -21.78 -5.30
N ARG A 68 1.27 -22.20 -4.68
CA ARG A 68 0.36 -23.24 -5.20
C ARG A 68 -0.63 -22.70 -6.23
N ALA A 69 -1.08 -21.45 -6.05
CA ALA A 69 -2.02 -20.80 -6.96
C ALA A 69 -1.33 -20.35 -8.26
N LEU A 70 -0.05 -19.99 -8.22
CA LEU A 70 0.70 -19.42 -9.33
C LEU A 70 0.61 -20.26 -10.62
N PRO A 71 0.80 -21.59 -10.62
CA PRO A 71 0.64 -22.40 -11.84
C PRO A 71 -0.77 -22.34 -12.44
N LEU A 72 -1.81 -22.20 -11.60
CA LEU A 72 -3.21 -22.14 -12.03
C LEU A 72 -3.55 -20.81 -12.72
N VAL A 73 -2.81 -19.75 -12.42
CA VAL A 73 -3.03 -18.39 -12.98
C VAL A 73 -1.90 -17.96 -13.93
N ALA A 74 -0.86 -18.78 -14.09
CA ALA A 74 0.30 -18.46 -14.94
C ALA A 74 -0.08 -18.20 -16.40
N TRP A 75 -1.17 -18.82 -16.89
CA TRP A 75 -1.71 -18.58 -18.24
C TRP A 75 -2.14 -17.13 -18.46
N MET A 76 -2.50 -16.39 -17.41
CA MET A 76 -2.79 -14.95 -17.50
C MET A 76 -1.52 -14.15 -17.86
N GLY A 77 -0.34 -14.68 -17.56
CA GLY A 77 0.95 -14.12 -18.00
C GLY A 77 1.32 -14.49 -19.44
N SER A 78 0.50 -15.25 -20.16
CA SER A 78 0.81 -15.66 -21.54
C SER A 78 0.61 -14.51 -22.54
N ARG A 79 1.30 -14.58 -23.69
CA ARG A 79 1.10 -13.63 -24.79
C ARG A 79 -0.31 -13.72 -25.35
N ALA A 80 -0.88 -14.92 -25.43
CA ALA A 80 -2.25 -15.14 -25.90
C ALA A 80 -3.26 -14.41 -25.02
N PHE A 81 -3.18 -14.59 -23.69
CA PHE A 81 -4.09 -13.89 -22.77
C PHE A 81 -3.98 -12.37 -22.88
N ARG A 82 -2.76 -11.82 -22.93
CA ARG A 82 -2.58 -10.37 -23.11
C ARG A 82 -3.21 -9.84 -24.38
N LEU A 83 -3.08 -10.56 -25.50
CA LEU A 83 -3.72 -10.19 -26.77
C LEU A 83 -5.24 -10.30 -26.70
N CYS A 84 -5.77 -11.34 -26.05
CA CYS A 84 -7.20 -11.48 -25.82
C CYS A 84 -7.76 -10.35 -24.95
N THR A 85 -7.07 -9.99 -23.87
CA THR A 85 -7.47 -8.87 -23.00
C THR A 85 -7.43 -7.54 -23.75
N LEU A 86 -6.41 -7.32 -24.60
CA LEU A 86 -6.35 -6.14 -25.46
C LEU A 86 -7.51 -6.11 -26.46
N ALA A 87 -7.81 -7.24 -27.10
CA ALA A 87 -8.96 -7.34 -28.00
C ALA A 87 -10.28 -7.10 -27.26
N ALA A 88 -10.42 -7.63 -26.04
CA ALA A 88 -11.59 -7.41 -25.21
C ALA A 88 -11.77 -5.93 -24.86
N LEU A 89 -10.68 -5.23 -24.51
CA LEU A 89 -10.70 -3.79 -24.27
C LEU A 89 -11.17 -3.03 -25.52
N LEU A 90 -10.57 -3.30 -26.68
CA LEU A 90 -10.90 -2.60 -27.94
C LEU A 90 -12.37 -2.83 -28.35
N LEU A 91 -12.84 -4.08 -28.27
CA LEU A 91 -14.23 -4.42 -28.56
C LEU A 91 -15.19 -3.80 -27.54
N GLY A 92 -14.84 -3.81 -26.26
CA GLY A 92 -15.61 -3.19 -25.20
C GLY A 92 -15.75 -1.67 -25.41
N LEU A 93 -14.66 -0.98 -25.72
CA LEU A 93 -14.67 0.45 -26.03
C LEU A 93 -15.51 0.75 -27.29
N LEU A 94 -15.43 -0.10 -28.32
CA LEU A 94 -16.29 0.01 -29.49
C LEU A 94 -17.78 -0.14 -29.12
N MET A 95 -18.11 -1.08 -28.23
CA MET A 95 -19.49 -1.25 -27.74
C MET A 95 -19.99 -0.05 -26.95
N VAL A 96 -19.15 0.53 -26.08
CA VAL A 96 -19.47 1.77 -25.36
C VAL A 96 -19.71 2.91 -26.34
N GLY A 97 -18.86 3.08 -27.35
CA GLY A 97 -19.05 4.11 -28.39
C GLY A 97 -20.33 3.92 -29.19
N ARG A 98 -20.70 2.68 -29.52
CA ARG A 98 -21.94 2.37 -30.24
C ARG A 98 -23.22 2.50 -29.40
N GLN A 99 -23.11 2.35 -28.08
CA GLN A 99 -24.23 2.37 -27.14
C GLN A 99 -24.09 3.52 -26.14
N TRP A 100 -23.54 4.65 -26.58
CA TRP A 100 -23.16 5.77 -25.71
C TRP A 100 -24.32 6.27 -24.85
N ASP A 101 -25.50 6.46 -25.46
CA ASP A 101 -26.69 6.95 -24.73
C ASP A 101 -27.09 6.00 -23.60
N ARG A 102 -27.02 4.69 -23.84
CA ARG A 102 -27.30 3.66 -22.82
C ARG A 102 -26.24 3.62 -21.74
N PHE A 103 -24.97 3.78 -22.12
CA PHE A 103 -23.87 3.84 -21.16
C PHE A 103 -24.01 5.03 -20.22
N ALA A 104 -24.30 6.21 -20.78
CA ALA A 104 -24.53 7.44 -20.02
C ALA A 104 -25.76 7.32 -19.10
N ALA A 105 -26.87 6.76 -19.59
CA ALA A 105 -28.05 6.50 -18.76
C ALA A 105 -27.73 5.56 -17.58
N THR A 106 -27.03 4.46 -17.84
CA THR A 106 -26.60 3.49 -16.80
C THR A 106 -25.75 4.17 -15.72
N PHE A 107 -24.88 5.11 -16.12
CA PHE A 107 -24.06 5.89 -15.19
C PHE A 107 -24.91 6.74 -14.24
N VAL A 108 -25.91 7.44 -14.77
CA VAL A 108 -26.82 8.28 -13.98
C VAL A 108 -27.65 7.43 -13.01
N ASP A 109 -28.15 6.28 -13.45
CA ASP A 109 -28.97 5.38 -12.63
C ASP A 109 -28.20 4.76 -11.45
N HIS A 110 -26.86 4.74 -11.51
CA HIS A 110 -26.01 4.27 -10.43
C HIS A 110 -25.78 5.32 -9.31
N PHE A 111 -26.29 6.55 -9.45
CA PHE A 111 -26.34 7.53 -8.35
C PHE A 111 -27.47 7.23 -7.36
N SER A 112 -27.41 6.05 -6.75
CA SER A 112 -28.33 5.58 -5.71
C SER A 112 -27.54 4.98 -4.55
N LEU A 113 -28.17 4.80 -3.39
CA LEU A 113 -27.49 4.19 -2.22
C LEU A 113 -27.06 2.74 -2.50
N SER A 114 -27.85 2.00 -3.26
CA SER A 114 -27.50 0.64 -3.72
C SER A 114 -26.35 0.68 -4.73
N GLY A 115 -26.34 1.66 -5.65
CA GLY A 115 -25.22 1.89 -6.56
C GLY A 115 -23.92 2.22 -5.83
N LEU A 116 -23.99 3.06 -4.79
CA LEU A 116 -22.83 3.39 -3.94
C LEU A 116 -22.31 2.18 -3.16
N ALA A 117 -23.19 1.35 -2.61
CA ALA A 117 -22.80 0.10 -1.96
C ALA A 117 -22.13 -0.87 -2.96
N ALA A 118 -22.70 -1.02 -4.16
CA ALA A 118 -22.12 -1.83 -5.23
C ALA A 118 -20.74 -1.31 -5.66
N PHE A 119 -20.58 0.02 -5.77
CA PHE A 119 -19.29 0.67 -6.03
C PHE A 119 -18.27 0.35 -4.93
N GLY A 120 -18.64 0.45 -3.66
CA GLY A 120 -17.75 0.12 -2.54
C GLY A 120 -17.26 -1.34 -2.58
N ILE A 121 -18.16 -2.29 -2.88
CA ILE A 121 -17.81 -3.70 -3.05
C ILE A 121 -16.88 -3.91 -4.25
N ALA A 122 -17.21 -3.31 -5.39
CA ALA A 122 -16.40 -3.37 -6.60
C ALA A 122 -15.01 -2.77 -6.38
N LEU A 123 -14.91 -1.69 -5.62
CA LEU A 123 -13.65 -1.03 -5.27
C LEU A 123 -12.80 -1.93 -4.38
N GLY A 124 -13.40 -2.53 -3.35
CA GLY A 124 -12.72 -3.52 -2.51
C GLY A 124 -12.18 -4.69 -3.32
N PHE A 125 -12.99 -5.25 -4.23
CA PHE A 125 -12.57 -6.31 -5.14
C PHE A 125 -11.42 -5.87 -6.06
N ALA A 126 -11.52 -4.69 -6.68
CA ALA A 126 -10.48 -4.15 -7.54
C ALA A 126 -9.16 -3.98 -6.80
N LYS A 127 -9.18 -3.43 -5.58
CA LYS A 127 -7.98 -3.29 -4.73
C LYS A 127 -7.42 -4.64 -4.28
N MET A 128 -8.26 -5.61 -3.95
CA MET A 128 -7.79 -6.96 -3.64
C MET A 128 -7.08 -7.58 -4.85
N ALA A 129 -7.63 -7.41 -6.05
CA ALA A 129 -7.01 -7.88 -7.29
C ALA A 129 -5.71 -7.12 -7.63
N HIS A 130 -5.65 -5.81 -7.36
CA HIS A 130 -4.46 -4.98 -7.51
C HIS A 130 -3.30 -5.53 -6.67
N GLU A 131 -3.54 -5.71 -5.38
CA GLU A 131 -2.56 -6.26 -4.44
C GLU A 131 -2.17 -7.71 -4.78
N LEU A 132 -3.14 -8.53 -5.16
CA LEU A 132 -2.87 -9.90 -5.61
C LEU A 132 -2.04 -9.92 -6.90
N GLY A 133 -2.21 -8.95 -7.80
CA GLY A 133 -1.39 -8.77 -9.00
C GLY A 133 0.08 -8.60 -8.64
N HIS A 134 0.40 -7.67 -7.73
CA HIS A 134 1.75 -7.49 -7.19
C HIS A 134 2.31 -8.79 -6.61
N ALA A 135 1.52 -9.47 -5.77
CA ALA A 135 1.92 -10.70 -5.11
C ALA A 135 2.25 -11.82 -6.12
N LEU A 136 1.35 -12.09 -7.07
CA LEU A 136 1.51 -13.17 -8.06
C LEU A 136 2.69 -12.92 -8.99
N VAL A 137 2.88 -11.68 -9.46
CA VAL A 137 4.01 -11.34 -10.33
C VAL A 137 5.33 -11.42 -9.56
N ALA A 138 5.39 -10.91 -8.32
CA ALA A 138 6.57 -11.09 -7.46
C ALA A 138 6.91 -12.57 -7.26
N LYS A 139 5.90 -13.41 -6.95
CA LYS A 139 6.09 -14.87 -6.80
C LYS A 139 6.56 -15.53 -8.09
N SER A 140 6.11 -15.07 -9.25
CA SER A 140 6.56 -15.61 -10.55
C SER A 140 8.05 -15.36 -10.83
N TYR A 141 8.64 -14.32 -10.22
CA TYR A 141 10.08 -14.07 -10.25
C TYR A 141 10.83 -14.68 -9.05
N GLY A 142 10.18 -15.54 -8.27
CA GLY A 142 10.81 -16.23 -7.13
C GLY A 142 10.96 -15.37 -5.87
N CYS A 143 10.35 -14.19 -5.82
CA CYS A 143 10.34 -13.37 -4.61
C CYS A 143 9.46 -14.01 -3.52
N ARG A 144 9.68 -13.63 -2.26
CA ARG A 144 8.79 -13.97 -1.14
C ARG A 144 7.75 -12.88 -0.90
N VAL A 145 6.54 -13.30 -0.52
CA VAL A 145 5.44 -12.41 -0.13
C VAL A 145 5.01 -12.75 1.30
N PRO A 146 5.69 -12.19 2.32
CA PRO A 146 5.53 -12.62 3.71
C PRO A 146 4.15 -12.26 4.29
N THR A 147 3.61 -11.09 3.92
CA THR A 147 2.37 -10.55 4.49
C THR A 147 1.56 -9.76 3.47
N MET A 148 0.25 -9.92 3.53
CA MET A 148 -0.73 -8.99 2.93
C MET A 148 -1.70 -8.53 4.04
N GLY A 149 -2.22 -7.33 3.92
CA GLY A 149 -3.17 -6.82 4.91
C GLY A 149 -3.69 -5.43 4.61
N VAL A 150 -3.98 -4.67 5.68
CA VAL A 150 -4.45 -3.29 5.59
C VAL A 150 -3.39 -2.37 6.20
N ALA A 151 -2.99 -1.35 5.47
CA ALA A 151 -2.17 -0.24 5.95
C ALA A 151 -3.08 0.99 6.15
N PHE A 152 -2.76 1.81 7.15
CA PHE A 152 -3.45 3.07 7.38
C PHE A 152 -2.50 4.20 7.06
N LEU A 153 -2.86 5.03 6.08
CA LEU A 153 -2.16 6.25 5.72
C LEU A 153 -3.06 7.43 6.11
N VAL A 154 -2.67 8.20 7.14
CA VAL A 154 -3.50 9.31 7.68
C VAL A 154 -4.94 8.85 7.99
N LEU A 155 -5.10 7.73 8.70
CA LEU A 155 -6.37 7.02 8.96
C LEU A 155 -7.12 6.46 7.74
N TRP A 156 -6.64 6.66 6.51
CA TRP A 156 -7.25 6.05 5.34
C TRP A 156 -6.81 4.59 5.19
N PRO A 157 -7.73 3.61 5.26
CA PRO A 157 -7.38 2.21 5.08
C PRO A 157 -7.06 1.92 3.61
N MET A 158 -5.91 1.29 3.36
CA MET A 158 -5.47 0.82 2.05
C MET A 158 -5.04 -0.64 2.17
N LEU A 159 -5.38 -1.46 1.18
CA LEU A 159 -4.80 -2.80 1.11
C LEU A 159 -3.30 -2.68 0.80
N TYR A 160 -2.50 -3.62 1.32
CA TYR A 160 -1.08 -3.69 0.99
C TYR A 160 -0.59 -5.13 0.85
N THR A 161 0.41 -5.28 0.00
CA THR A 161 1.21 -6.49 -0.19
C THR A 161 2.66 -6.17 0.09
N ASP A 162 3.30 -6.92 0.99
CA ASP A 162 4.74 -6.82 1.15
C ASP A 162 5.47 -7.51 0.00
N VAL A 163 5.89 -6.69 -0.97
CA VAL A 163 6.74 -7.10 -2.10
C VAL A 163 8.17 -6.56 -1.97
N ASN A 164 8.64 -6.26 -0.75
CA ASN A 164 9.99 -5.72 -0.54
C ASN A 164 11.10 -6.62 -1.11
N ASP A 165 10.85 -7.93 -1.16
CA ASP A 165 11.80 -8.89 -1.73
C ASP A 165 12.08 -8.63 -3.22
N ALA A 166 11.16 -7.96 -3.94
CA ALA A 166 11.35 -7.57 -5.34
C ALA A 166 12.52 -6.58 -5.55
N TRP A 167 12.92 -5.82 -4.52
CA TRP A 167 14.10 -4.96 -4.59
C TRP A 167 15.41 -5.73 -4.76
N LYS A 168 15.42 -7.04 -4.43
CA LYS A 168 16.58 -7.92 -4.62
C LYS A 168 16.73 -8.43 -6.05
N LEU A 169 15.72 -8.27 -6.90
CA LEU A 169 15.79 -8.65 -8.31
C LEU A 169 16.83 -7.79 -9.03
N THR A 170 17.76 -8.41 -9.74
CA THR A 170 18.83 -7.71 -10.48
C THR A 170 18.28 -7.02 -11.74
N ASP A 171 17.33 -7.65 -12.43
CA ASP A 171 16.70 -7.11 -13.63
C ASP A 171 15.70 -5.99 -13.31
N ARG A 172 15.96 -4.80 -13.85
CA ARG A 172 15.07 -3.63 -13.73
C ARG A 172 13.69 -3.88 -14.33
N ARG A 173 13.59 -4.65 -15.41
CA ARG A 173 12.30 -4.95 -16.05
C ARG A 173 11.41 -5.78 -15.15
N GLN A 174 11.97 -6.74 -14.42
CA GLN A 174 11.22 -7.54 -13.46
C GLN A 174 10.72 -6.68 -12.29
N ARG A 175 11.57 -5.78 -11.75
CA ARG A 175 11.15 -4.83 -10.70
C ARG A 175 10.01 -3.93 -11.16
N LEU A 176 10.12 -3.37 -12.38
CA LEU A 176 9.07 -2.55 -12.98
C LEU A 176 7.79 -3.36 -13.20
N MET A 177 7.90 -4.61 -13.65
CA MET A 177 6.75 -5.48 -13.86
C MET A 177 6.03 -5.82 -12.56
N VAL A 178 6.77 -6.09 -11.47
CA VAL A 178 6.17 -6.24 -10.13
C VAL A 178 5.45 -4.95 -9.74
N GLY A 179 6.07 -3.78 -9.91
CA GLY A 179 5.46 -2.49 -9.59
C GLY A 179 4.26 -2.11 -10.49
N ALA A 180 4.18 -2.61 -11.72
CA ALA A 180 3.06 -2.35 -12.63
C ALA A 180 1.94 -3.39 -12.51
N ALA A 181 2.18 -4.51 -11.82
CA ALA A 181 1.27 -5.66 -11.82
C ALA A 181 -0.12 -5.35 -11.27
N GLY A 182 -0.23 -4.48 -10.27
CA GLY A 182 -1.52 -4.07 -9.71
C GLY A 182 -2.38 -3.32 -10.73
N ILE A 183 -1.81 -2.31 -11.38
CA ILE A 183 -2.49 -1.55 -12.46
C ILE A 183 -2.86 -2.49 -13.61
N LEU A 184 -1.98 -3.41 -14.00
CA LEU A 184 -2.27 -4.36 -15.08
C LEU A 184 -3.40 -5.35 -14.71
N ALA A 185 -3.51 -5.74 -13.44
CA ALA A 185 -4.62 -6.55 -12.96
C ALA A 185 -5.94 -5.78 -13.02
N GLU A 186 -5.95 -4.52 -12.56
CA GLU A 186 -7.12 -3.65 -12.67
C GLU A 186 -7.51 -3.39 -14.14
N MET A 187 -6.55 -3.10 -15.02
CA MET A 187 -6.81 -2.94 -16.46
C MET A 187 -7.38 -4.21 -17.10
N THR A 188 -6.92 -5.39 -16.67
CA THR A 188 -7.47 -6.66 -17.14
C THR A 188 -8.94 -6.79 -16.73
N ILE A 189 -9.26 -6.53 -15.46
CA ILE A 189 -10.65 -6.57 -14.96
C ILE A 189 -11.52 -5.57 -15.72
N ALA A 190 -11.05 -4.32 -15.88
CA ALA A 190 -11.77 -3.28 -16.60
C ALA A 190 -12.05 -3.68 -18.06
N ALA A 191 -11.07 -4.21 -18.78
CA ALA A 191 -11.23 -4.65 -20.18
C ALA A 191 -12.34 -5.69 -20.34
N TRP A 192 -12.32 -6.73 -19.52
CA TRP A 192 -13.32 -7.79 -19.57
C TRP A 192 -14.70 -7.33 -19.07
N ALA A 193 -14.75 -6.46 -18.05
CA ALA A 193 -15.99 -5.90 -17.54
C ALA A 193 -16.69 -4.97 -18.54
N VAL A 194 -15.94 -4.10 -19.24
CA VAL A 194 -16.50 -3.24 -20.30
C VAL A 194 -17.04 -4.08 -21.46
N LEU A 195 -16.31 -5.11 -21.89
CA LEU A 195 -16.79 -6.02 -22.92
C LEU A 195 -18.06 -6.75 -22.46
N ALA A 196 -18.07 -7.28 -21.24
CA ALA A 196 -19.23 -7.95 -20.68
C ALA A 196 -20.45 -7.02 -20.62
N TRP A 197 -20.27 -5.77 -20.19
CA TRP A 197 -21.33 -4.77 -20.22
C TRP A 197 -21.91 -4.57 -21.63
N GLY A 198 -21.06 -4.53 -22.66
CA GLY A 198 -21.50 -4.35 -24.05
C GLY A 198 -22.28 -5.54 -24.63
N LEU A 199 -22.05 -6.75 -24.12
CA LEU A 199 -22.63 -8.00 -24.62
C LEU A 199 -23.84 -8.49 -23.81
N LEU A 200 -23.90 -8.14 -22.53
CA LEU A 200 -24.96 -8.63 -21.64
C LEU A 200 -26.31 -7.95 -21.95
N PRO A 201 -27.43 -8.69 -21.81
CA PRO A 201 -28.77 -8.12 -21.86
C PRO A 201 -29.01 -7.19 -20.67
N GLU A 202 -30.03 -6.36 -20.76
CA GLU A 202 -30.43 -5.48 -19.64
C GLU A 202 -30.76 -6.30 -18.39
N GLY A 203 -30.30 -5.82 -17.23
CA GLY A 203 -30.51 -6.48 -15.94
C GLY A 203 -29.30 -6.38 -15.01
N THR A 204 -29.37 -7.10 -13.89
CA THR A 204 -28.37 -7.02 -12.80
C THR A 204 -26.96 -7.35 -13.26
N ALA A 205 -26.79 -8.35 -14.13
CA ALA A 205 -25.47 -8.74 -14.63
C ALA A 205 -24.78 -7.60 -15.41
N LYS A 206 -25.53 -6.88 -16.25
CA LYS A 206 -25.02 -5.73 -16.99
C LYS A 206 -24.68 -4.57 -16.05
N GLY A 207 -25.51 -4.31 -15.03
CA GLY A 207 -25.22 -3.31 -13.99
C GLY A 207 -23.97 -3.64 -13.15
N MET A 208 -23.77 -4.91 -12.80
CA MET A 208 -22.54 -5.36 -12.10
C MET A 208 -21.31 -5.20 -12.99
N ALA A 209 -21.39 -5.58 -14.27
CA ALA A 209 -20.31 -5.38 -15.23
C ALA A 209 -19.98 -3.89 -15.42
N PHE A 210 -21.00 -3.04 -15.50
CA PHE A 210 -20.85 -1.58 -15.55
C PHE A 210 -20.12 -1.05 -14.30
N THR A 211 -20.64 -1.38 -13.11
CA THR A 211 -20.08 -0.94 -11.85
C THR A 211 -18.63 -1.36 -11.72
N LEU A 212 -18.32 -2.63 -12.03
CA LEU A 212 -16.96 -3.14 -11.98
C LEU A 212 -16.03 -2.42 -12.97
N ALA A 213 -16.48 -2.20 -14.21
CA ALA A 213 -15.72 -1.48 -15.22
C ALA A 213 -15.38 -0.05 -14.78
N VAL A 214 -16.40 0.73 -14.42
CA VAL A 214 -16.25 2.13 -14.02
C VAL A 214 -15.40 2.25 -12.76
N THR A 215 -15.68 1.45 -11.74
CA THR A 215 -14.93 1.47 -10.48
C THR A 215 -13.47 1.12 -10.67
N THR A 216 -13.17 0.10 -11.47
CA THR A 216 -11.79 -0.34 -11.68
C THR A 216 -10.99 0.69 -12.48
N LEU A 217 -11.62 1.34 -13.46
CA LEU A 217 -11.01 2.46 -14.19
C LEU A 217 -10.69 3.64 -13.25
N PHE A 218 -11.66 4.06 -12.42
CA PHE A 218 -11.44 5.11 -11.42
C PHE A 218 -10.36 4.73 -10.41
N SER A 219 -10.39 3.50 -9.89
CA SER A 219 -9.40 2.98 -8.94
C SER A 219 -7.97 3.06 -9.49
N SER A 220 -7.80 2.78 -10.78
CA SER A 220 -6.50 2.80 -11.46
C SER A 220 -6.00 4.22 -11.76
N LEU A 221 -6.92 5.15 -12.02
CA LEU A 221 -6.62 6.57 -12.30
C LEU A 221 -6.33 7.38 -11.02
N ALA A 222 -6.92 6.97 -9.90
CA ALA A 222 -6.82 7.66 -8.61
C ALA A 222 -5.66 7.18 -7.71
N LEU A 223 -4.89 6.17 -8.16
CA LEU A 223 -3.64 5.71 -7.56
C LEU A 223 -2.43 6.35 -8.26
#